data_AF-A0A7V2QCM0-F1
#
_entry.id   AF-A0A7V2QCM0-F1
#
_cell.length_a   1.000
_cell.length_b   1.000
_cell.length_c   1.000
_cell.angle_alpha   90.00
_cell.angle_beta   90.00
_cell.angle_gamma   90.00
#
_symmetry.space_group_name_H-M   'P 1'
#
loop_
_entity.id
_entity.type
_entity.pdbx_description
1 polymer ?
#
loop_
_entity_poly.entity_id
_entity_poly.type
_entity_poly.pdbx_seq_one_letter_code
_entity_poly.pdbx_strand_id
1 'polypeptide(L)'
;MKHPELCVQCGTCVTVCPVEMVGGHAIVTWLADPESIDYSVWLCTSCWRCQEACPQGVDIYELMMEQRRAGNEPAPAGYQAAFENVRARGLAMDVSQEELDQVRAAWGLEAVRLPTPNIARALLHYDE
;
A
#
# COMPACT_ATOMS: atom_id res chain seq x y z
N MET A 1 11.04 -15.00 -2.07
CA MET A 1 12.17 -15.09 -1.12
C MET A 1 12.86 -13.76 -1.23
N LYS A 2 13.09 -13.09 -0.10
CA LYS A 2 13.61 -11.72 -0.08
C LYS A 2 15.10 -11.82 -0.26
N HIS A 3 15.60 -11.27 -1.36
CA HIS A 3 16.99 -11.42 -1.77
C HIS A 3 17.76 -10.09 -1.79
N PRO A 4 17.69 -9.26 -0.72
CA PRO A 4 18.43 -7.99 -0.69
C PRO A 4 19.94 -8.20 -0.85
N GLU A 5 20.48 -9.34 -0.42
CA GLU A 5 21.88 -9.73 -0.55
C GLU A 5 22.35 -9.91 -2.00
N LEU A 6 21.41 -10.12 -2.93
CA LEU A 6 21.71 -10.21 -4.37
C LEU A 6 21.80 -8.82 -5.02
N CYS A 7 21.48 -7.74 -4.30
CA CYS A 7 21.56 -6.39 -4.86
C CYS A 7 23.01 -6.02 -5.19
N VAL A 8 23.28 -5.76 -6.46
CA VAL A 8 24.59 -5.28 -6.96
C VAL A 8 24.64 -3.76 -7.17
N GLN A 9 23.68 -3.02 -6.57
CA GLN A 9 23.57 -1.56 -6.66
C GLN A 9 23.61 -0.99 -8.10
N CYS A 10 23.04 -1.72 -9.06
CA CYS A 10 23.04 -1.30 -10.47
C CYS A 10 22.16 -0.06 -10.78
N GLY A 11 21.26 0.33 -9.87
CA GLY A 11 20.38 1.50 -10.04
C GLY A 11 19.21 1.32 -11.01
N THR A 12 19.03 0.16 -11.67
CA THR A 12 17.93 -0.06 -12.64
C THR A 12 16.55 0.22 -12.03
N CYS A 13 16.34 -0.14 -10.77
CA CYS A 13 15.10 0.13 -10.03
C CYS A 13 14.79 1.63 -9.91
N VAL A 14 15.81 2.48 -9.76
CA VAL A 14 15.70 3.94 -9.71
C VAL A 14 15.26 4.47 -11.07
N THR A 15 15.92 4.03 -12.15
CA THR A 15 15.63 4.49 -13.53
C THR A 15 14.19 4.20 -13.95
N VAL A 16 13.61 3.06 -13.53
CA VAL A 16 12.24 2.69 -13.90
C VAL A 16 11.17 3.23 -12.93
N CYS A 17 11.57 3.83 -11.81
CA CYS A 17 10.64 4.28 -10.79
C CYS A 17 9.95 5.59 -11.21
N PRO A 18 8.61 5.62 -11.32
CA PRO A 18 7.90 6.85 -11.69
C PRO A 18 7.97 7.94 -10.63
N VAL A 19 8.22 7.59 -9.37
CA VAL A 19 8.39 8.55 -8.27
C VAL A 19 9.71 9.31 -8.43
N GLU A 20 10.81 8.58 -8.71
CA GLU A 20 12.12 9.19 -8.96
C GLU A 20 12.09 10.10 -10.19
N MET A 21 11.39 9.66 -11.26
CA MET A 21 11.27 10.45 -12.50
C MET A 21 10.61 11.82 -12.30
N VAL A 22 9.77 11.98 -11.27
CA VAL A 22 9.12 13.26 -10.93
C VAL A 22 9.76 13.97 -9.74
N GLY A 23 10.94 13.49 -9.29
CA GLY A 23 11.72 14.12 -8.22
C GLY A 23 11.30 13.75 -6.80
N GLY A 24 10.51 12.69 -6.61
CA GLY A 24 10.28 12.10 -5.29
C GLY A 24 11.28 10.97 -5.00
N HIS A 25 11.42 10.58 -3.73
CA HIS A 25 12.36 9.52 -3.32
C HIS A 25 11.64 8.38 -2.61
N ALA A 26 11.50 7.26 -3.30
CA ALA A 26 10.87 6.05 -2.78
C ALA A 26 11.90 5.07 -2.21
N ILE A 27 11.46 3.87 -1.82
CA ILE A 27 12.32 2.78 -1.34
C ILE A 27 13.52 2.45 -2.25
N VAL A 28 13.45 2.76 -3.55
CA VAL A 28 14.55 2.50 -4.48
C VAL A 28 15.75 3.41 -4.25
N THR A 29 15.57 4.59 -3.66
CA THR A 29 16.66 5.46 -3.19
C THR A 29 17.47 4.76 -2.11
N TRP A 30 16.80 4.15 -1.13
CA TRP A 30 17.46 3.35 -0.09
C TRP A 30 18.13 2.09 -0.64
N LEU A 31 17.56 1.46 -1.68
CA LEU A 31 18.22 0.31 -2.33
C LEU A 31 19.48 0.69 -3.09
N ALA A 32 19.51 1.90 -3.67
CA ALA A 32 20.69 2.43 -4.34
C ALA A 32 21.75 2.88 -3.33
N ASP A 33 21.31 3.48 -2.22
CA ASP A 33 22.14 3.96 -1.11
C ASP A 33 21.49 3.61 0.25
N PRO A 34 21.91 2.50 0.90
CA PRO A 34 21.33 2.07 2.17
C PRO A 34 21.55 3.05 3.34
N GLU A 35 22.46 4.01 3.22
CA GLU A 35 22.68 5.07 4.21
C GLU A 35 21.76 6.28 3.99
N SER A 36 21.07 6.34 2.85
CA SER A 36 20.16 7.43 2.54
C SER A 36 18.98 7.45 3.51
N ILE A 37 18.74 8.63 4.09
CA ILE A 37 17.57 8.95 4.91
C ILE A 37 16.56 9.83 4.16
N ASP A 38 16.90 10.26 2.95
CA ASP A 38 16.06 11.13 2.12
C ASP A 38 15.16 10.29 1.20
N TYR A 39 14.32 9.47 1.82
CA TYR A 39 13.32 8.67 1.12
C TYR A 39 12.13 8.38 2.04
N SER A 40 11.00 8.00 1.43
CA SER A 40 9.83 7.50 2.15
C SER A 40 9.34 6.20 1.54
N VAL A 41 9.00 5.23 2.40
CA VAL A 41 8.43 3.95 1.96
C VAL A 41 6.98 4.07 1.52
N TRP A 42 6.33 5.15 1.93
CA TRP A 42 4.96 5.48 1.57
C TRP A 42 4.84 6.19 0.21
N LEU A 43 5.96 6.66 -0.36
CA LEU A 43 6.00 7.14 -1.74
C LEU A 43 5.97 6.01 -2.78
N CYS A 44 6.31 4.76 -2.40
CA CYS A 44 6.20 3.62 -3.30
C CYS A 44 4.73 3.38 -3.71
N THR A 45 4.45 3.54 -5.01
CA THR A 45 3.12 3.35 -5.60
C THR A 45 2.72 1.88 -5.79
N SER A 46 3.58 0.93 -5.41
CA SER A 46 3.34 -0.51 -5.60
C SER A 46 3.04 -0.87 -7.07
N CYS A 47 3.75 -0.26 -8.02
CA CYS A 47 3.56 -0.48 -9.46
C CYS A 47 4.39 -1.64 -10.04
N TRP A 48 5.22 -2.30 -9.23
CA TRP A 48 6.04 -3.48 -9.59
C TRP A 48 7.10 -3.28 -10.67
N ARG A 49 7.28 -2.08 -11.23
CA ARG A 49 8.28 -1.82 -12.29
C ARG A 49 9.71 -2.17 -11.86
N CYS A 50 10.09 -1.82 -10.64
CA CYS A 50 11.42 -2.15 -10.12
C CYS A 50 11.60 -3.66 -9.89
N GLN A 51 10.53 -4.37 -9.51
CA GLN A 51 10.53 -5.82 -9.33
C GLN A 51 10.85 -6.52 -10.65
N GLU A 52 10.15 -6.15 -11.72
CA GLU A 52 10.31 -6.75 -13.05
C GLU A 52 11.64 -6.37 -13.73
N ALA A 53 12.13 -5.15 -13.47
CA ALA A 53 13.35 -4.66 -14.09
C ALA A 53 14.63 -5.14 -13.38
N CYS A 54 14.54 -5.72 -12.18
CA CYS A 54 15.72 -6.10 -11.41
C CYS A 54 16.46 -7.28 -12.06
N PRO A 55 17.71 -7.10 -12.54
CA PRO A 55 18.45 -8.19 -13.21
C PRO A 55 18.88 -9.31 -12.25
N GLN A 56 18.83 -9.07 -10.94
CA GLN A 56 19.20 -10.03 -9.90
C GLN A 56 17.97 -10.68 -9.24
N GLY A 57 16.76 -10.27 -9.62
CA GLY A 57 15.53 -10.79 -9.02
C GLY A 57 15.33 -10.43 -7.55
N VAL A 58 15.86 -9.29 -7.10
CA VAL A 58 15.61 -8.78 -5.73
C VAL A 58 14.10 -8.55 -5.55
N ASP A 59 13.55 -9.05 -4.46
CA ASP A 59 12.14 -8.87 -4.09
C ASP A 59 11.92 -7.48 -3.45
N ILE A 60 11.92 -6.44 -4.28
CA ILE A 60 11.87 -5.04 -3.85
C ILE A 60 10.52 -4.71 -3.20
N TYR A 61 9.44 -5.33 -3.69
CA TYR A 61 8.11 -5.14 -3.09
C TYR A 61 8.07 -5.63 -1.65
N GLU A 62 8.59 -6.82 -1.37
CA GLU A 62 8.61 -7.33 -0.01
C GLU A 62 9.53 -6.53 0.92
N LEU A 63 10.68 -6.04 0.44
CA LEU A 63 11.55 -5.15 1.22
C LEU A 63 10.83 -3.87 1.62
N MET A 64 10.07 -3.29 0.69
CA MET A 64 9.22 -2.13 0.97
C MET A 64 8.15 -2.45 2.03
N MET A 65 7.48 -3.60 1.92
CA MET A 65 6.46 -4.03 2.89
C MET A 65 7.04 -4.34 4.27
N GLU A 66 8.29 -4.79 4.35
CA GLU A 66 9.00 -4.94 5.63
C GLU A 66 9.24 -3.60 6.30
N GLN A 67 9.72 -2.59 5.57
CA GLN A 67 9.94 -1.27 6.14
C GLN A 67 8.62 -0.63 6.62
N ARG A 68 7.52 -0.79 5.87
CA ARG A 68 6.18 -0.35 6.31
C ARG A 68 5.75 -1.04 7.61
N ARG A 69 6.01 -2.36 7.74
CA ARG A 69 5.69 -3.13 8.96
C ARG A 69 6.59 -2.80 10.14
N ALA A 70 7.85 -2.47 9.89
CA ALA A 70 8.79 -2.05 10.92
C ALA A 70 8.34 -0.76 11.62
N GLY A 71 7.54 0.08 10.93
CA GLY A 71 6.93 1.26 11.53
C GLY A 71 7.92 2.39 11.79
N ASN A 72 9.07 2.41 11.11
CA ASN A 72 10.08 3.46 11.22
C ASN A 72 9.56 4.83 10.74
N GLU A 73 8.57 4.82 9.83
CA GLU A 73 7.86 6.00 9.35
C GLU A 73 6.36 5.80 9.56
N PRO A 74 5.63 6.77 10.15
CA PRO A 74 4.19 6.62 10.37
C PRO A 74 3.45 6.51 9.03
N ALA A 75 2.42 5.65 8.99
CA ALA A 75 1.56 5.55 7.83
C ALA A 75 0.88 6.91 7.53
N PRO A 76 0.71 7.31 6.26
CA PRO A 76 -0.02 8.53 5.93
C PRO A 76 -1.46 8.46 6.47
N ALA A 77 -2.02 9.63 6.82
CA ALA A 77 -3.35 9.72 7.44
C ALA A 77 -4.45 8.98 6.66
N GLY A 78 -4.41 9.00 5.32
CA GLY A 78 -5.36 8.27 4.49
C GLY A 78 -5.32 6.75 4.67
N TYR A 79 -4.13 6.16 4.85
CA TYR A 79 -3.99 4.73 5.14
C TYR A 79 -4.52 4.39 6.54
N GLN A 80 -4.21 5.23 7.53
CA GLN A 80 -4.72 5.06 8.90
C GLN A 80 -6.24 5.13 8.94
N ALA A 81 -6.83 6.13 8.27
CA ALA A 81 -8.28 6.28 8.17
C ALA A 81 -8.92 5.09 7.46
N ALA A 82 -8.36 4.64 6.33
CA ALA A 82 -8.87 3.48 5.61
C ALA A 82 -8.81 2.20 6.47
N PHE A 83 -7.74 2.01 7.24
CA PHE A 83 -7.61 0.89 8.16
C PHE A 83 -8.69 0.91 9.26
N GLU A 84 -8.86 2.04 9.95
CA GLU A 84 -9.89 2.15 11.00
C GLU A 84 -11.31 2.00 10.42
N ASN A 85 -11.55 2.51 9.22
CA ASN A 85 -12.81 2.31 8.51
C ASN A 85 -13.09 0.82 8.24
N VAL A 86 -12.11 0.07 7.73
CA VAL A 86 -12.27 -1.39 7.52
C VAL A 86 -12.53 -2.09 8.84
N ARG A 87 -11.80 -1.73 9.90
CA ARG A 87 -11.97 -2.33 11.22
C ARG A 87 -13.36 -2.06 11.82
N ALA A 88 -13.88 -0.85 11.66
CA ALA A 88 -15.15 -0.43 12.25
C ALA A 88 -16.38 -0.84 11.43
N ARG A 89 -16.30 -0.86 10.09
CA ARG A 89 -17.47 -1.07 9.21
C ARG A 89 -17.22 -1.98 8.00
N GLY A 90 -16.04 -2.57 7.87
CA GLY A 90 -15.71 -3.48 6.77
C GLY A 90 -15.48 -2.79 5.41
N LEU A 91 -15.36 -1.46 5.39
CA LEU A 91 -15.20 -0.66 4.17
C LEU A 91 -14.00 0.27 4.33
N ALA A 92 -13.16 0.41 3.30
CA ALA A 92 -12.02 1.35 3.35
C ALA A 92 -12.48 2.82 3.23
N MET A 93 -13.51 3.07 2.44
CA MET A 93 -14.11 4.38 2.26
C MET A 93 -15.47 4.42 2.96
N ASP A 94 -15.85 5.59 3.48
CA ASP A 94 -17.18 5.77 4.06
C ASP A 94 -18.20 6.06 2.97
N VAL A 95 -19.37 5.44 3.09
CA VAL A 95 -20.52 5.67 2.22
C VAL A 95 -21.77 5.35 3.03
N SER A 96 -22.76 6.24 2.99
CA SER A 96 -24.05 5.95 3.62
C SER A 96 -24.87 4.98 2.78
N GLN A 97 -25.80 4.26 3.42
CA GLN A 97 -26.73 3.38 2.71
C GLN A 97 -27.55 4.18 1.68
N GLU A 98 -27.94 5.40 2.03
CA GLU A 98 -28.69 6.30 1.15
C GLU A 98 -27.90 6.68 -0.12
N GLU A 99 -26.64 7.13 0.03
CA GLU A 99 -25.79 7.46 -1.12
C GLU A 99 -25.54 6.25 -2.00
N LEU A 100 -25.31 5.07 -1.41
CA LEU A 100 -25.13 3.84 -2.16
C LEU A 100 -26.38 3.48 -2.97
N ASP A 101 -27.56 3.57 -2.35
CA ASP A 101 -28.83 3.28 -3.01
C ASP A 101 -29.10 4.26 -4.16
N GLN A 102 -28.80 5.55 -3.97
CA GLN A 102 -28.92 6.58 -5.01
C GLN A 102 -28.00 6.28 -6.21
N VAL A 103 -26.72 5.99 -5.97
CA VAL A 103 -25.76 5.67 -7.04
C VAL A 103 -26.17 4.40 -7.77
N ARG A 104 -26.60 3.37 -7.05
CA ARG A 104 -27.02 2.10 -7.67
C ARG A 104 -28.29 2.27 -8.52
N ALA A 105 -29.29 3.00 -8.02
CA ALA A 105 -30.51 3.30 -8.78
C ALA A 105 -30.21 4.09 -10.05
N ALA A 106 -29.32 5.09 -10.00
CA ALA A 106 -28.91 5.87 -11.16
C ALA A 106 -28.25 5.02 -12.26
N TRP A 107 -27.65 3.89 -11.90
CA TRP A 107 -27.01 2.94 -12.81
C TRP A 107 -27.86 1.69 -13.10
N GLY A 108 -29.11 1.65 -12.63
CA GLY A 108 -30.02 0.52 -12.82
C GLY A 108 -29.61 -0.76 -12.09
N LEU A 109 -28.84 -0.65 -11.00
CA LEU A 109 -28.34 -1.76 -10.20
C LEU A 109 -29.29 -2.07 -9.04
N GLU A 110 -29.42 -3.35 -8.69
CA GLU A 110 -30.23 -3.82 -7.54
C GLU A 110 -29.73 -3.23 -6.21
N ALA A 111 -30.59 -2.91 -5.25
CA ALA A 111 -30.15 -2.44 -3.94
C ALA A 111 -29.28 -3.48 -3.21
N VAL A 112 -28.27 -3.03 -2.45
CA VAL A 112 -27.44 -3.90 -1.61
C VAL A 112 -27.32 -3.32 -0.22
N ARG A 113 -27.15 -4.17 0.79
CA ARG A 113 -26.95 -3.72 2.16
C ARG A 113 -25.47 -3.58 2.47
N LEU A 114 -25.11 -2.47 3.08
CA LEU A 114 -23.77 -2.29 3.62
C LEU A 114 -23.46 -3.33 4.71
N PRO A 115 -22.18 -3.68 4.91
CA PRO A 115 -21.78 -4.57 5.99
C PRO A 115 -22.20 -4.01 7.36
N THR A 116 -22.51 -4.90 8.31
CA THR A 116 -22.82 -4.49 9.67
C THR A 116 -21.60 -3.91 10.37
N PRO A 117 -21.77 -2.96 11.31
CA PRO A 117 -20.66 -2.49 12.14
C PRO A 117 -19.89 -3.65 12.80
N ASN A 118 -18.58 -3.49 12.91
CA ASN A 118 -17.63 -4.45 13.48
C ASN A 118 -17.55 -5.82 12.78
N ILE A 119 -18.09 -5.97 11.57
CA ILE A 119 -18.03 -7.25 10.83
C ILE A 119 -16.59 -7.78 10.68
N ALA A 120 -15.62 -6.89 10.45
CA ALA A 120 -14.21 -7.27 10.33
C ALA A 120 -13.67 -7.87 11.63
N ARG A 121 -14.04 -7.31 12.79
CA ARG A 121 -13.65 -7.86 14.10
C ARG A 121 -14.26 -9.24 14.34
N ALA A 122 -15.55 -9.38 14.02
CA ALA A 122 -16.27 -10.65 14.16
C ALA A 122 -15.66 -11.75 13.29
N LEU A 123 -15.31 -11.44 12.03
CA LEU A 123 -14.69 -12.39 11.11
C LEU A 123 -13.26 -12.80 11.50
N LEU A 124 -12.55 -11.94 12.22
CA LEU A 124 -11.17 -12.15 12.62
C LEU A 124 -11.05 -12.77 14.03
N HIS A 125 -12.15 -13.18 14.66
CA HIS A 125 -12.18 -13.76 16.02
C HIS A 125 -11.49 -12.89 17.09
N TYR A 126 -11.52 -11.55 16.94
CA TYR A 126 -10.86 -10.64 17.90
C TYR A 126 -11.53 -10.59 19.29
N ASP A 127 -12.71 -11.18 19.42
CA ASP A 127 -13.50 -11.19 20.65
C ASP A 127 -13.51 -12.60 21.34
N GLU A 128 -12.62 -13.51 20.91
CA GLU A 128 -12.20 -14.74 21.63
C GLU A 128 -10.76 -14.59 22.17
#